data_AF-A0A7J4LQR5-F1
#
_entry.id   AF-A0A7J4LQR5-F1
#
_cell.length_a   1.000
_cell.length_b   1.000
_cell.length_c   1.000
_cell.angle_alpha   90.00
_cell.angle_beta   90.00
_cell.angle_gamma   90.00
#
_symmetry.space_group_name_H-M   'P 1'
#
loop_
_entity.id
_entity.type
_entity.pdbx_description
1 polymer ?
#
loop_
_entity_poly.entity_id
_entity_poly.type
_entity_poly.pdbx_seq_one_letter_code
_entity_poly.pdbx_strand_id
1 'polypeptide(L)' 'MAPDSKKQQKLRSPICSVLGHVDHGKSSILDAIRGTSIISREAGGITQAIGASIIPFSTIQKICGRLLEGLK' A
#
# COMPACT_ATOMS: atom_id res chain seq x y z
N MET A 1 32.19 23.52 -18.68
CA MET A 1 31.79 22.49 -17.71
C MET A 1 30.46 22.92 -17.12
N ALA A 2 29.35 22.52 -17.76
CA ALA A 2 28.00 22.89 -17.30
C ALA A 2 27.64 22.03 -16.08
N PRO A 3 26.94 22.57 -15.08
CA PRO A 3 26.54 21.80 -13.92
C PRO A 3 25.57 20.69 -14.35
N ASP A 4 25.83 19.46 -13.90
CA ASP A 4 24.95 18.30 -14.04
C ASP A 4 23.57 18.65 -13.49
N SER A 5 22.67 19.01 -14.41
CA SER A 5 21.25 19.19 -14.11
C SER A 5 20.71 17.85 -13.63
N LYS A 6 20.47 17.73 -12.32
CA LYS A 6 19.85 16.54 -11.69
C LYS A 6 18.59 16.15 -12.48
N LYS A 7 18.71 15.16 -13.36
CA LYS A 7 17.57 14.53 -14.03
C LYS A 7 16.64 14.00 -12.94
N GLN A 8 15.49 14.63 -12.76
CA GLN A 8 14.41 14.05 -11.95
C GLN A 8 13.95 12.77 -12.65
N GLN A 9 14.51 11.63 -12.24
CA GLN A 9 14.06 10.32 -12.65
C GLN A 9 12.59 10.19 -12.24
N LYS A 10 11.67 10.01 -13.20
CA LYS A 10 10.26 9.75 -12.89
C LYS A 10 10.17 8.40 -12.20
N LEU A 11 10.04 8.41 -10.87
CA LEU A 11 9.84 7.20 -10.08
C LEU A 11 8.43 6.64 -10.34
N ARG A 12 8.35 5.33 -10.56
CA ARG A 12 7.09 4.59 -10.68
C ARG A 12 6.60 4.12 -9.31
N SER A 13 5.31 3.80 -9.21
CA SER A 13 4.76 3.20 -8.00
C SER A 13 5.48 1.87 -7.66
N PRO A 14 5.91 1.68 -6.41
CA PRO A 14 6.46 0.41 -5.96
C PRO A 14 5.37 -0.67 -5.97
N ILE A 15 5.79 -1.92 -6.21
CA ILE A 15 4.93 -3.09 -6.08
C ILE A 15 5.29 -3.76 -4.76
N CYS A 16 4.31 -3.89 -3.87
CA CYS A 16 4.48 -4.49 -2.56
C CYS A 16 3.59 -5.73 -2.43
N SER A 17 4.11 -6.76 -1.76
CA SER A 17 3.36 -7.96 -1.39
C SER A 17 3.43 -8.15 0.13
N VAL A 18 2.37 -8.69 0.72
CA VAL A 18 2.26 -8.92 2.16
C VAL A 18 2.19 -10.43 2.40
N LEU A 19 3.12 -10.95 3.22
CA LEU A 19 3.24 -12.38 3.54
C LEU A 19 3.11 -12.60 5.05
N GLY A 20 2.78 -13.83 5.45
CA GLY A 20 2.61 -14.22 6.86
C GLY A 20 1.66 -15.41 7.05
N HIS A 21 1.67 -16.00 8.25
CA HIS A 21 0.87 -17.19 8.59
C HIS A 21 -0.64 -16.97 8.41
N VAL A 22 -1.38 -18.07 8.26
CA VAL A 22 -2.85 -18.05 8.23
C VAL A 22 -3.34 -17.32 9.50
N ASP A 23 -4.37 -16.49 9.37
CA ASP A 23 -4.96 -15.69 10.45
C ASP A 23 -4.16 -14.49 11.00
N HIS A 24 -2.99 -14.16 10.47
CA HIS A 24 -2.25 -12.93 10.85
C HIS A 24 -2.88 -11.62 10.33
N GLY A 25 -4.12 -11.63 9.84
CA GLY A 25 -4.83 -10.42 9.44
C GLY A 25 -4.26 -9.68 8.22
N LYS A 26 -3.47 -10.35 7.37
CA LYS A 26 -2.88 -9.77 6.13
C LYS A 26 -3.95 -9.16 5.22
N SER A 27 -5.07 -9.85 5.08
CA SER A 27 -6.18 -9.36 4.27
C SER A 27 -6.87 -8.19 4.97
N SER A 28 -7.00 -8.23 6.30
CA SER A 28 -7.67 -7.21 7.11
C SER A 28 -6.95 -5.87 7.06
N ILE A 29 -5.62 -5.89 7.14
CA ILE A 29 -4.83 -4.67 7.01
C ILE A 29 -4.89 -4.11 5.58
N LEU A 30 -4.90 -4.97 4.56
CA LEU A 30 -5.05 -4.53 3.17
C LEU A 30 -6.43 -3.92 2.92
N ASP A 31 -7.48 -4.49 3.48
CA ASP A 31 -8.84 -3.94 3.40
C ASP A 31 -8.97 -2.59 4.11
N ALA A 32 -8.40 -2.45 5.30
CA ALA A 32 -8.37 -1.19 6.03
C ALA A 32 -7.65 -0.07 5.26
N ILE A 33 -6.55 -0.40 4.57
CA ILE A 33 -5.80 0.57 3.73
C ILE A 33 -6.60 0.93 2.46
N ARG A 34 -7.32 -0.03 1.87
CA ARG A 34 -8.12 0.18 0.65
C ARG A 34 -9.45 0.90 0.92
N GLY A 35 -9.94 0.86 2.17
CA GLY A 35 -11.31 1.26 2.49
C GLY A 35 -12.36 0.28 1.94
N THR A 36 -11.96 -0.97 1.71
CA THR A 36 -12.82 -2.05 1.20
C THR A 36 -13.12 -3.07 2.28
N SER A 37 -14.13 -3.91 2.03
CA SER A 37 -14.44 -5.07 2.89
C SER A 37 -14.44 -6.33 2.04
N ILE A 38 -13.32 -6.62 1.38
CA ILE A 38 -13.17 -7.80 0.51
C ILE A 38 -13.28 -9.07 1.35
N ILE A 39 -12.69 -9.10 2.54
CA ILE A 39 -12.77 -10.25 3.47
C ILE A 39 -14.21 -10.60 3.82
N SER A 40 -15.09 -9.60 3.97
CA SER A 40 -16.51 -9.83 4.27
C SER A 40 -17.26 -10.48 3.10
N ARG A 41 -16.70 -10.44 1.88
CA ARG A 41 -17.25 -11.06 0.68
C ARG A 41 -16.63 -12.42 0.39
N GLU A 42 -15.62 -12.83 1.14
CA GLU A 42 -14.95 -14.13 0.98
C GLU A 42 -15.48 -15.15 1.99
N ALA A 43 -15.72 -16.38 1.52
CA ALA A 43 -16.26 -17.43 2.37
C ALA A 43 -15.33 -17.72 3.56
N GLY A 44 -15.88 -17.65 4.77
CA GLY A 44 -15.15 -17.93 6.01
C GLY A 44 -14.12 -16.86 6.43
N GLY A 45 -14.09 -15.69 5.79
CA GLY A 45 -13.12 -14.64 6.09
C GLY A 45 -11.68 -14.98 5.65
N ILE A 46 -11.53 -15.98 4.76
CA ILE A 46 -10.25 -16.45 4.24
C ILE A 46 -10.11 -15.96 2.80
N THR A 47 -8.93 -15.47 2.44
CA THR A 47 -8.66 -15.04 1.07
C THR A 47 -8.62 -16.20 0.08
N GLN A 48 -9.52 -16.15 -0.91
CA GLN A 48 -9.70 -17.18 -1.93
C GLN A 48 -9.07 -16.77 -3.27
N ALA A 49 -8.95 -15.47 -3.54
CA ALA A 49 -8.43 -14.96 -4.80
C ALA A 49 -7.24 -14.01 -4.62
N ILE A 50 -6.28 -14.08 -5.54
CA ILE A 50 -5.19 -13.10 -5.62
C ILE A 50 -5.74 -11.82 -6.25
N GLY A 51 -5.51 -10.68 -5.60
CA GLY A 51 -5.93 -9.36 -6.09
C GLY A 51 -4.87 -8.30 -5.83
N ALA A 52 -4.84 -7.28 -6.68
CA ALA A 52 -3.98 -6.11 -6.54
C ALA A 52 -4.83 -4.83 -6.46
N SER A 53 -4.30 -3.81 -5.78
CA SER A 53 -4.94 -2.51 -5.69
C SER A 53 -3.89 -1.42 -5.74
N ILE A 54 -4.17 -0.35 -6.47
CA ILE A 54 -3.31 0.83 -6.52
C ILE A 54 -3.72 1.75 -5.38
N ILE A 55 -2.80 2.06 -4.47
CA ILE A 55 -3.01 3.02 -3.41
C ILE A 55 -2.45 4.37 -3.87
N PRO A 56 -3.29 5.41 -4.04
CA PRO A 56 -2.81 6.72 -4.45
C PRO A 56 -2.02 7.38 -3.33
N PHE A 57 -1.09 8.27 -3.70
CA PHE A 57 -0.24 8.97 -2.74
C PHE A 57 -1.05 9.75 -1.70
N SER A 58 -2.21 10.30 -2.08
CA SER A 58 -3.13 10.99 -1.18
C SER A 58 -3.64 10.10 -0.03
N THR A 59 -3.88 8.81 -0.28
CA THR A 59 -4.28 7.86 0.78
C THR A 59 -3.12 7.60 1.73
N ILE A 60 -1.90 7.42 1.21
CA ILE A 60 -0.69 7.24 2.02
C ILE A 60 -0.47 8.47 2.91
N GLN A 61 -0.60 9.67 2.35
CA GLN A 61 -0.41 10.92 3.07
C GLN A 61 -1.46 11.14 4.16
N LYS A 62 -2.71 10.69 3.95
CA LYS A 62 -3.77 10.71 4.98
C LYS A 62 -3.50 9.75 6.13
N ILE A 63 -3.10 8.52 5.82
CA ILE A 63 -2.87 7.47 6.84
C ILE A 63 -1.56 7.72 7.61
N CYS A 64 -0.49 8.07 6.89
CA CYS A 64 0.85 8.20 7.43
C CYS A 64 1.31 9.65 7.63
N GLY A 65 0.42 10.64 7.55
CA GLY A 65 0.79 12.07 7.57
C GLY A 65 1.74 12.45 8.71
N ARG A 66 1.43 12.01 9.94
CA ARG A 66 2.27 12.24 11.12
C ARG A 66 3.65 11.57 11.04
N LEU A 67 3.75 10.41 10.37
CA LEU A 67 5.01 9.70 10.18
C LEU A 67 5.87 10.35 9.09
N LEU A 68 5.24 10.90 8.05
CA LEU A 68 5.94 11.62 6.98
C LEU A 68 6.50 12.96 7.46
N GLU A 69 5.86 13.60 8.45
CA GLU A 69 6.35 14.82 9.08
C GLU A 69 7.69 14.61 9.80
N GLY A 70 7.87 13.45 10.44
CA GLY A 70 9.11 13.08 11.14
C GLY A 70 10.22 12.51 10.25
N LEU A 71 9.96 12.35 8.95
CA LEU A 71 10.91 11.82 7.95
C LEU A 71 11.65 12.92 7.18
N LYS A 72 11.45 14.18 7.58
CA LYS A 72 12.14 15.36 7.03
C LYS A 72 13.53 15.56 7.62
#